data_AF-A0A920TL34-F1
#
_entry.id   AF-A0A920TL34-F1
#
_cell.length_a   1.000
_cell.length_b   1.000
_cell.length_c   1.000
_cell.angle_alpha   90.00
_cell.angle_beta   90.00
_cell.angle_gamma   90.00
#
_symmetry.space_group_name_H-M   'P 1'
#
loop_
_entity.id
_entity.type
_entity.pdbx_description
1 polymer ?
#
loop_
_entity_poly.entity_id
_entity_poly.type
_entity_poly.pdbx_seq_one_letter_code
_entity_poly.pdbx_strand_id
1 'polypeptide(L)' 'MKNAEHARNYSQCDSILIGDQCSAHTFPYIDVRNPSAQMEHEASISQYWRGSIILL' A
#
# COMPACT_ATOMS: atom_id res chain seq x y z
N MET A 1 11.08 9.61 -18.09
CA MET A 1 12.25 10.49 -17.89
C MET A 1 13.49 9.64 -18.08
N LYS A 2 14.37 9.98 -19.02
CA LYS A 2 15.51 9.13 -19.38
C LYS A 2 16.71 9.22 -18.40
N ASN A 3 16.67 10.13 -17.43
CA ASN A 3 17.80 10.41 -16.51
C ASN A 3 17.65 9.76 -15.12
N ALA A 4 16.60 8.96 -14.90
CA ALA A 4 16.33 8.32 -13.61
C ALA A 4 17.02 6.94 -13.51
N GLU A 5 18.32 6.89 -13.81
CA GLU A 5 19.10 5.66 -13.70
C GLU A 5 19.18 5.20 -12.25
N HIS A 6 18.97 3.90 -12.01
CA HIS A 6 19.00 3.28 -10.68
C HIS A 6 18.06 3.93 -9.65
N ALA A 7 16.98 4.57 -10.11
CA ALA A 7 15.96 5.13 -9.23
C ALA A 7 15.31 4.04 -8.37
N ARG A 8 15.03 4.34 -7.10
CA ARG A 8 14.41 3.42 -6.15
C ARG A 8 13.23 4.08 -5.47
N ASN A 9 12.09 3.39 -5.43
CA ASN A 9 10.90 3.85 -4.74
C ASN A 9 10.21 2.66 -4.06
N TYR A 10 9.77 2.89 -2.82
CA TYR A 10 8.91 1.99 -2.07
C TYR A 10 7.69 2.79 -1.61
N SER A 11 6.50 2.24 -1.86
CA SER A 11 5.24 2.86 -1.45
C SER A 11 4.39 1.85 -0.70
N GLN A 12 4.12 2.13 0.58
CA GLN A 12 3.25 1.30 1.42
C GLN A 12 1.89 1.97 1.62
N CYS A 13 0.82 1.20 1.48
CA CYS A 13 -0.55 1.65 1.69
C CYS A 13 -1.29 0.72 2.65
N ASP A 14 -1.35 1.12 3.92
CA ASP A 14 -2.08 0.38 4.95
C ASP A 14 -3.45 1.00 5.19
N SER A 15 -4.49 0.17 5.17
CA SER A 15 -5.86 0.57 5.53
C SER A 15 -6.34 -0.21 6.75
N ILE A 16 -7.10 0.45 7.62
CA ILE A 16 -7.76 -0.18 8.76
C ILE A 16 -9.26 -0.03 8.61
N LEU A 17 -9.95 -1.16 8.56
CA LEU A 17 -11.40 -1.28 8.56
C LEU A 17 -11.88 -1.46 10.00
N ILE A 18 -12.77 -0.57 10.47
CA ILE A 18 -13.34 -0.64 11.82
C ILE A 18 -14.86 -0.76 11.69
N GLY A 19 -15.40 -1.89 12.15
CA GLY A 19 -16.82 -2.17 12.08
C GLY A 19 -17.23 -3.05 10.90
N ASP A 20 -18.51 -3.37 10.86
CA ASP A 20 -19.13 -4.32 9.95
C ASP A 20 -19.60 -3.71 8.63
N GLN A 21 -19.75 -2.39 8.57
CA GLN A 21 -20.14 -1.65 7.37
C GLN A 21 -19.03 -0.72 6.89
N CYS A 22 -17.87 -1.28 6.54
CA CYS A 22 -16.77 -0.50 5.97
C CYS A 22 -16.06 -1.25 4.84
N SER A 23 -15.51 -0.47 3.90
CA SER A 23 -14.62 -0.94 2.84
C SER A 23 -13.48 0.05 2.65
N ALA A 24 -12.34 -0.45 2.17
CA ALA A 24 -11.16 0.34 1.85
C ALA A 24 -10.73 -0.01 0.43
N HIS A 25 -10.35 1.01 -0.31
CA HIS A 25 -9.98 0.89 -1.71
C HIS A 25 -8.67 1.61 -1.97
N THR A 26 -7.70 0.87 -2.50
CA THR A 26 -6.39 1.38 -2.84
C THR A 26 -6.12 1.05 -4.31
N PHE A 27 -5.92 2.09 -5.13
CA PHE A 27 -5.65 1.96 -6.56
C PHE A 27 -4.31 2.64 -6.89
N PRO A 28 -3.18 1.94 -6.73
CA PRO A 28 -1.88 2.50 -7.04
C PRO A 28 -1.71 2.70 -8.55
N TYR A 29 -1.04 3.77 -8.94
CA TYR A 29 -0.58 3.98 -10.32
C TYR A 29 0.94 3.93 -10.36
N ILE A 30 1.48 3.03 -11.18
CA ILE A 30 2.92 2.82 -11.34
C ILE A 30 3.27 2.95 -12.82
N ASP A 31 4.12 3.92 -13.16
CA ASP A 31 4.63 4.15 -14.52
C ASP A 31 6.15 4.23 -14.47
N VAL A 32 6.81 3.09 -14.74
CA VAL A 32 8.27 2.99 -14.77
C VAL A 32 8.75 3.16 -16.20
N ARG A 33 9.46 4.27 -16.45
CA ARG A 33 10.01 4.62 -17.77
C ARG A 33 11.53 4.44 -17.91
N ASN A 34 12.18 3.81 -16.93
CA ASN A 34 13.60 3.47 -16.98
C ASN A 34 13.79 2.01 -16.51
N PRO A 35 14.39 1.12 -17.31
CA PRO A 35 14.55 -0.30 -16.96
C PRO A 35 15.52 -0.56 -15.81
N SER A 36 16.40 0.40 -15.46
CA SER A 36 17.31 0.27 -14.31
C SER A 36 16.64 0.64 -12.98
N ALA A 37 15.39 1.13 -12.99
CA ALA A 37 14.67 1.53 -11.80
C ALA A 37 14.09 0.33 -11.05
N GLN A 38 14.03 0.43 -9.71
CA GLN A 38 13.42 -0.53 -8.82
C GLN A 38 12.22 0.16 -8.14
N MET A 39 11.03 -0.41 -8.31
CA MET A 39 9.79 0.10 -7.74
C MET A 39 9.09 -1.03 -7.00
N GLU A 40 8.82 -0.80 -5.73
CA GLU A 40 8.13 -1.74 -4.85
C GLU A 40 6.87 -1.07 -4.30
N HIS A 41 5.77 -1.82 -4.24
CA HIS A 41 4.52 -1.36 -3.68
C HIS A 41 3.93 -2.45 -2.81
N GLU A 42 3.61 -2.09 -1.58
CA GLU A 42 2.93 -2.95 -0.63
C GLU A 42 1.60 -2.31 -0.25
N ALA A 43 0.54 -3.12 -0.20
CA ALA A 43 -0.76 -2.69 0.26
C ALA A 43 -1.34 -3.74 1.19
N SER A 44 -1.81 -3.28 2.36
CA SER A 44 -2.38 -4.14 3.40
C SER A 44 -3.69 -3.56 3.89
N ILE A 45 -4.66 -4.43 4.16
CA ILE A 45 -5.93 -4.06 4.79
C ILE A 45 -6.08 -4.87 6.06
N SER A 46 -6.12 -4.19 7.20
CA SER A 46 -6.40 -4.79 8.49
C SER A 46 -7.86 -4.54 8.87
N GLN A 47 -8.56 -5.55 9.38
CA GLN A 47 -9.96 -5.43 9.76
C GLN A 47 -10.15 -5.70 11.25
N TYR A 48 -10.79 -4.75 11.91
CA TYR A 48 -11.16 -4.80 13.32
C TYR A 48 -12.68 -4.94 13.46
N TRP A 49 -13.09 -6.07 14.04
CA TRP A 49 -14.48 -6.33 14.40
C TRP A 49 -14.69 -5.99 15.88
N ARG A 50 -15.90 -5.51 16.23
CA ARG A 50 -16.30 -5.15 17.62
C ARG A 50 -16.23 -6.27 18.68
N GLY A 51 -15.61 -7.41 18.39
CA GLY A 51 -15.29 -8.48 19.34
C GLY A 51 -13.79 -8.78 19.50
N SER A 52 -12.91 -8.08 18.77
CA SER A 52 -11.46 -8.23 18.91
C SER A 52 -10.96 -7.34 20.05
N ILE A 53 -11.18 -7.70 21.31
CA ILE A 53 -10.47 -7.04 22.41
C ILE A 53 -8.97 -7.29 22.19
N ILE A 54 -8.21 -6.25 21.88
CA ILE A 54 -6.75 -6.31 21.98
C ILE A 54 -6.48 -6.43 23.49
N LEU A 55 -6.25 -7.64 23.97
CA LEU A 55 -5.49 -7.85 25.19
C LEU A 55 -4.07 -7.38 24.88
N LEU A 56 -3.81 -6.09 25.13
CA LEU A 56 -2.46 -5.57 25.36
C LEU A 56 -2.00 -6.00 26.76
#